data_AF-A0A352T089-F1
#
_entry.id   AF-A0A352T089-F1
#
_cell.length_a   1.000
_cell.length_b   1.000
_cell.length_c   1.000
_cell.angle_alpha   90.00
_cell.angle_beta   90.00
_cell.angle_gamma   90.00
#
_symmetry.space_group_name_H-M   'P 1'
#
loop_
_entity.id
_entity.type
_entity.pdbx_description
1 polymer ?
#
loop_
_entity_poly.entity_id
_entity_poly.type
_entity_poly.pdbx_seq_one_letter_code
_entity_poly.pdbx_strand_id
1 'polypeptide(L)'
;NNVETLANIAQVVHRGPEWFRSFGTEKSPGTKVFALGGKIANTGLVEVPMGTTLREVIYDIGGGCPNGKKFKAVQTGGPSGGCLTEAFLDTPIEYETLMAAGSMMGSGGMIVMDEDNCMVDIARFFLEFTVDESCGKCTPCRIGTKRMLTILEKITSGKGTLEDLDELESLANSVKDSSLCGLGQTAPNPVLATLKNFRDEYVAHVVDKKCPAKQCKALLTYEIDKEKCTGCTLCARKCPVHCIEGTVKNPHVINQELCIKCGNCYSVCRFGAVEKN
;
A
#
# COMPACT_ATOMS: atom_id res chain seq x y z
N ASN A 1 -12.67 -26.98 1.88
CA ASN A 1 -11.50 -26.93 2.78
C ASN A 1 -10.29 -26.44 2.00
N ASN A 2 -9.46 -25.59 2.60
CA ASN A 2 -8.20 -25.13 1.99
C ASN A 2 -7.16 -26.26 1.97
N VAL A 3 -6.23 -26.26 1.01
CA VAL A 3 -5.17 -27.27 0.87
C VAL A 3 -4.26 -27.32 2.09
N GLU A 4 -3.90 -26.18 2.68
CA GLU A 4 -3.10 -26.10 3.91
C GLU A 4 -3.79 -26.83 5.07
N THR A 5 -5.10 -26.63 5.23
CA THR A 5 -5.90 -27.33 6.24
C THR A 5 -5.85 -28.84 6.03
N LEU A 6 -6.00 -29.31 4.79
CA LEU A 6 -5.97 -30.74 4.47
C LEU A 6 -4.57 -31.34 4.66
N ALA A 7 -3.52 -30.60 4.34
CA ALA A 7 -2.13 -31.02 4.53
C ALA A 7 -1.79 -31.24 6.02
N ASN A 8 -2.30 -30.37 6.90
CA ASN A 8 -2.09 -30.48 8.34
C ASN A 8 -2.76 -31.72 8.96
N ILE A 9 -3.91 -32.18 8.43
CA ILE A 9 -4.65 -33.33 8.97
C ILE A 9 -3.79 -34.59 9.03
N ALA A 10 -2.98 -34.87 8.00
CA ALA A 10 -2.15 -36.07 7.97
C ALA A 10 -1.13 -36.09 9.12
N GLN A 11 -0.49 -34.96 9.41
CA GLN A 11 0.48 -34.85 10.51
C GLN A 11 -0.22 -34.93 11.88
N VAL A 12 -1.40 -34.31 12.02
CA VAL A 12 -2.21 -34.38 13.25
C VAL A 12 -2.63 -35.82 13.56
N VAL A 13 -3.09 -36.57 12.56
CA VAL A 13 -3.49 -37.98 12.75
C VAL A 13 -2.29 -38.85 13.10
N HIS A 14 -1.12 -38.58 12.50
CA HIS A 14 0.07 -39.40 12.73
C HIS A 14 0.75 -39.12 14.09
N ARG A 15 0.79 -37.86 14.53
CA ARG A 15 1.54 -37.42 15.71
C ARG A 15 0.66 -37.11 16.94
N GLY A 16 -0.65 -37.16 16.77
CA GLY A 16 -1.63 -36.79 17.80
C GLY A 16 -1.95 -35.29 17.80
N PRO A 17 -3.17 -34.92 18.25
CA PRO A 17 -3.59 -33.52 18.32
C PRO A 17 -2.77 -32.68 19.30
N GLU A 18 -2.23 -33.28 20.36
CA GLU A 18 -1.40 -32.61 21.37
C GLU A 18 -0.11 -32.06 20.75
N TRP A 19 0.48 -32.80 19.80
CA TRP A 19 1.66 -32.35 19.06
C TRP A 19 1.37 -31.07 18.26
N PHE A 20 0.25 -31.03 17.52
CA PHE A 20 -0.09 -29.85 16.74
C PHE A 20 -0.41 -28.65 17.63
N ARG A 21 -1.08 -28.89 18.77
CA ARG A 21 -1.38 -27.87 19.79
C ARG A 21 -0.16 -27.42 20.60
N SER A 22 0.97 -28.13 20.50
CA SER A 22 2.23 -27.67 21.11
C SER A 22 2.86 -26.48 20.36
N PHE A 23 2.42 -26.24 19.12
CA PHE A 23 2.71 -25.01 18.38
C PHE A 23 1.54 -24.04 18.53
N GLY A 24 1.82 -22.76 18.34
CA GLY A 24 0.79 -21.75 18.37
C GLY A 24 0.47 -21.26 19.78
N THR A 25 -0.65 -20.56 19.91
CA THR A 25 -1.20 -20.15 21.19
C THR A 25 -2.40 -20.99 21.57
N GLU A 26 -2.87 -20.88 22.82
CA GLU A 26 -4.01 -21.66 23.31
C GLU A 26 -5.26 -21.49 22.43
N LYS A 27 -5.49 -20.25 21.98
CA LYS A 27 -6.62 -19.88 21.10
C LYS A 27 -6.37 -20.14 19.63
N SER A 28 -5.11 -20.14 19.21
CA SER A 28 -4.70 -20.35 17.81
C SER A 28 -3.61 -21.42 17.74
N PRO A 29 -3.94 -22.71 17.90
CA PRO A 29 -2.95 -23.78 17.87
C PRO A 29 -2.44 -24.06 16.46
N GLY A 30 -1.20 -24.52 16.36
CA GLY A 30 -0.57 -24.96 15.13
C GLY A 30 0.34 -23.93 14.47
N THR A 31 0.67 -24.21 13.22
CA THR A 31 1.50 -23.37 12.36
C THR A 31 0.67 -22.78 11.21
N LYS A 32 1.18 -21.71 10.62
CA LYS A 32 0.61 -21.06 9.45
C LYS A 32 1.70 -20.77 8.43
N VAL A 33 1.41 -21.04 7.17
CA VAL A 33 2.27 -20.66 6.05
C VAL A 33 1.92 -19.24 5.58
N PHE A 34 2.91 -18.38 5.50
CA PHE A 34 2.83 -17.03 4.95
C PHE A 34 3.59 -16.91 3.64
N ALA A 35 3.00 -16.23 2.66
CA ALA A 35 3.67 -15.80 1.45
C ALA A 35 4.17 -14.37 1.65
N LEU A 36 5.45 -14.25 1.98
CA LEU A 36 6.13 -12.99 2.27
C LEU A 36 6.66 -12.36 0.97
N GLY A 37 6.18 -11.15 0.67
CA GLY A 37 6.52 -10.42 -0.54
C GLY A 37 6.56 -8.90 -0.34
N GLY A 38 6.73 -8.17 -1.43
CA GLY A 38 6.81 -6.71 -1.42
C GLY A 38 8.24 -6.19 -1.24
N LYS A 39 8.41 -5.13 -0.44
CA LYS A 39 9.68 -4.48 -0.14
C LYS A 39 10.39 -5.18 1.02
N ILE A 40 10.83 -6.41 0.80
CA ILE A 40 11.50 -7.24 1.80
C ILE A 40 12.73 -7.94 1.21
N ALA A 41 13.77 -8.14 2.01
CA ALA A 41 15.04 -8.72 1.54
C ALA A 41 14.89 -10.20 1.14
N ASN A 42 14.23 -10.99 1.98
CA ASN A 42 13.98 -12.41 1.76
C ASN A 42 12.50 -12.61 1.41
N THR A 43 12.20 -12.81 0.13
CA THR A 43 10.86 -13.16 -0.34
C THR A 43 10.69 -14.67 -0.42
N GLY A 44 9.49 -15.18 -0.12
CA GLY A 44 9.23 -16.62 -0.18
C GLY A 44 8.06 -17.08 0.68
N LEU A 45 7.97 -18.40 0.84
CA LEU A 45 7.03 -19.03 1.76
C LEU A 45 7.73 -19.27 3.10
N VAL A 46 7.09 -18.86 4.18
CA VAL A 46 7.58 -19.05 5.54
C VAL A 46 6.49 -19.74 6.36
N GLU A 47 6.81 -20.85 6.99
CA GLU A 47 5.93 -21.48 7.97
C GLU A 47 6.37 -21.07 9.38
N VAL A 48 5.47 -20.46 10.14
CA VAL A 48 5.72 -20.07 11.54
C VAL A 48 4.64 -20.59 12.47
N PRO A 49 4.95 -20.85 13.75
CA PRO A 49 3.93 -21.05 14.78
C PRO A 49 3.00 -19.84 14.86
N MET A 50 1.71 -20.07 15.05
CA MET A 50 0.79 -19.00 15.41
C MET A 50 1.27 -18.27 16.68
N GLY A 51 1.00 -16.97 16.80
CA GLY A 51 1.52 -16.16 17.90
C GLY A 51 2.93 -15.60 17.71
N THR A 52 3.69 -16.05 16.70
CA THR A 52 4.91 -15.36 16.23
C THR A 52 4.56 -13.90 15.93
N THR A 53 5.41 -12.96 16.29
CA THR A 53 5.15 -11.52 16.08
C THR A 53 5.39 -11.11 14.63
N LEU A 54 4.74 -10.03 14.19
CA LEU A 54 5.02 -9.43 12.87
C LEU A 54 6.50 -9.02 12.75
N ARG A 55 7.11 -8.56 13.84
CA ARG A 55 8.52 -8.18 13.89
C ARG A 55 9.43 -9.35 13.54
N GLU A 56 9.23 -10.51 14.17
CA GLU A 56 10.04 -11.71 13.91
C GLU A 56 9.91 -12.14 12.44
N VAL A 57 8.68 -12.17 11.90
CA VAL A 57 8.46 -12.54 10.49
C VAL A 57 9.14 -11.55 9.54
N ILE A 58 9.03 -10.24 9.79
CA ILE A 58 9.53 -9.21 8.88
C ILE A 58 11.04 -9.04 8.97
N TYR A 59 11.59 -8.98 10.18
CA TYR A 59 13.01 -8.65 10.41
C TYR A 59 13.88 -9.89 10.54
N ASP A 60 13.49 -10.86 11.38
CA ASP A 60 14.36 -12.02 11.66
C ASP A 60 14.34 -13.02 10.51
N ILE A 61 13.17 -13.27 9.92
CA ILE A 61 13.02 -14.19 8.78
C ILE A 61 13.15 -13.43 7.45
N GLY A 62 12.37 -12.36 7.30
CA GLY A 62 12.31 -11.58 6.07
C GLY A 62 13.52 -10.68 5.80
N GLY A 63 14.37 -10.45 6.79
CA GLY A 63 15.57 -9.61 6.66
C GLY A 63 15.29 -8.11 6.56
N GLY A 64 14.05 -7.67 6.83
CA GLY A 64 13.63 -6.27 6.78
C GLY A 64 13.54 -5.67 5.37
N CYS A 65 13.29 -4.37 5.31
CA CYS A 65 13.18 -3.65 4.05
C CYS A 65 14.56 -3.49 3.36
N PRO A 66 14.65 -3.71 2.03
CA PRO A 66 15.92 -3.59 1.31
C PRO A 66 16.56 -2.20 1.42
N ASN A 67 17.88 -2.15 1.28
CA ASN A 67 18.69 -0.92 1.31
C ASN A 67 18.59 -0.10 2.62
N GLY A 68 18.24 -0.76 3.74
CA GLY A 68 18.14 -0.10 5.04
C GLY A 68 16.99 0.89 5.15
N LYS A 69 16.01 0.80 4.25
CA LYS A 69 14.81 1.64 4.27
C LYS A 69 13.93 1.30 5.46
N LYS A 70 13.10 2.26 5.87
CA LYS A 70 12.16 2.05 6.97
C LYS A 70 10.95 1.24 6.52
N PHE A 71 10.52 0.33 7.40
CA PHE A 71 9.24 -0.33 7.28
C PHE A 71 8.11 0.69 7.45
N LYS A 72 7.09 0.62 6.60
CA LYS A 72 5.93 1.52 6.70
C LYS A 72 4.68 0.78 7.11
N ALA A 73 4.40 -0.32 6.41
CA ALA A 73 3.24 -1.14 6.68
C ALA A 73 3.42 -2.55 6.10
N VAL A 74 2.60 -3.48 6.58
CA VAL A 74 2.39 -4.78 5.97
C VAL A 74 0.91 -4.98 5.71
N GLN A 75 0.55 -5.37 4.49
CA GLN A 75 -0.79 -5.84 4.20
C GLN A 75 -0.85 -7.33 4.53
N THR A 76 -1.81 -7.73 5.36
CA THR A 76 -2.04 -9.14 5.70
C THR A 76 -3.43 -9.57 5.28
N GLY A 77 -3.58 -10.80 4.80
CA GLY A 77 -4.87 -11.36 4.40
C GLY A 77 -5.19 -11.24 2.91
N GLY A 78 -4.17 -10.94 2.10
CA GLY A 78 -4.30 -10.79 0.66
C GLY A 78 -4.90 -9.42 0.26
N PRO A 79 -5.42 -9.29 -0.97
CA PRO A 79 -5.81 -7.99 -1.52
C PRO A 79 -6.99 -7.33 -0.79
N SER A 80 -7.85 -8.09 -0.12
CA SER A 80 -8.94 -7.55 0.71
C SER A 80 -8.58 -7.43 2.19
N GLY A 81 -7.29 -7.58 2.51
CA GLY A 81 -6.73 -7.43 3.85
C GLY A 81 -6.53 -5.96 4.28
N GLY A 82 -6.31 -5.75 5.58
CA GLY A 82 -5.95 -4.44 6.12
C GLY A 82 -4.44 -4.22 6.10
N CYS A 83 -4.03 -2.96 6.32
CA CYS A 83 -2.62 -2.58 6.47
C CYS A 83 -2.28 -2.36 7.95
N LEU A 84 -1.22 -3.01 8.41
CA LEU A 84 -0.69 -2.92 9.77
C LEU A 84 0.62 -2.12 9.75
N THR A 85 0.70 -1.07 10.55
CA THR A 85 1.84 -0.15 10.64
C THR A 85 2.91 -0.62 11.65
N GLU A 86 3.96 0.18 11.83
CA GLU A 86 5.00 -0.03 12.85
C GLU A 86 4.42 -0.27 14.26
N ALA A 87 3.31 0.38 14.60
CA ALA A 87 2.64 0.23 15.90
C ALA A 87 2.17 -1.20 16.19
N PHE A 88 2.06 -2.04 15.16
CA PHE A 88 1.59 -3.41 15.27
C PHE A 88 2.72 -4.44 15.18
N LEU A 89 3.99 -4.04 15.01
CA LEU A 89 5.10 -4.99 14.81
C LEU A 89 5.22 -6.02 15.94
N ASP A 90 4.96 -5.61 17.18
CA ASP A 90 5.02 -6.48 18.35
C ASP A 90 3.70 -7.23 18.62
N THR A 91 2.72 -7.14 17.70
CA THR A 91 1.46 -7.85 17.81
C THR A 91 1.66 -9.32 17.42
N PRO A 92 1.25 -10.28 18.26
CA PRO A 92 1.32 -11.69 17.91
C PRO A 92 0.34 -12.00 16.77
N ILE A 93 0.78 -12.80 15.81
CA ILE A 93 0.00 -13.17 14.64
C ILE A 93 -1.05 -14.23 15.05
N GLU A 94 -2.26 -13.77 15.33
CA GLU A 94 -3.41 -14.59 15.68
C GLU A 94 -4.66 -14.12 14.93
N TYR A 95 -5.68 -14.96 14.84
CA TYR A 95 -6.94 -14.57 14.17
C TYR A 95 -7.58 -13.37 14.86
N GLU A 96 -7.72 -13.40 16.19
CA GLU A 96 -8.39 -12.35 16.97
C GLU A 96 -7.60 -11.04 16.98
N THR A 97 -6.27 -11.11 17.14
CA THR A 97 -5.42 -9.92 17.22
C THR A 97 -5.37 -9.16 15.91
N LEU A 98 -5.25 -9.87 14.78
CA LEU A 98 -5.25 -9.24 13.45
C LEU A 98 -6.60 -8.60 13.13
N MET A 99 -7.72 -9.27 13.48
CA MET A 99 -9.06 -8.69 13.32
C MET A 99 -9.24 -7.43 14.15
N ALA A 100 -8.81 -7.44 15.42
CA ALA A 100 -8.86 -6.27 16.29
C ALA A 100 -8.00 -5.10 15.77
N ALA A 101 -6.89 -5.40 15.10
CA ALA A 101 -6.04 -4.41 14.45
C ALA A 101 -6.60 -3.86 13.12
N GLY A 102 -7.78 -4.32 12.69
CA GLY A 102 -8.40 -3.88 11.43
C GLY A 102 -7.82 -4.57 10.19
N SER A 103 -7.17 -5.72 10.38
CA SER A 103 -6.72 -6.59 9.30
C SER A 103 -7.39 -7.97 9.45
N MET A 104 -6.88 -8.99 8.77
CA MET A 104 -7.41 -10.34 8.88
C MET A 104 -6.36 -11.40 8.54
N MET A 105 -6.56 -12.58 9.13
CA MET A 105 -5.89 -13.80 8.69
C MET A 105 -6.64 -14.36 7.47
N GLY A 106 -6.19 -13.95 6.28
CA GLY A 106 -6.70 -14.47 5.00
C GLY A 106 -5.92 -15.72 4.56
N SER A 107 -5.44 -15.71 3.32
CA SER A 107 -4.65 -16.82 2.73
C SER A 107 -3.22 -16.95 3.28
N GLY A 108 -2.76 -16.03 4.14
CA GLY A 108 -1.36 -15.94 4.57
C GLY A 108 -0.50 -15.05 3.67
N GLY A 109 -1.08 -14.30 2.72
CA GLY A 109 -0.33 -13.28 1.98
C GLY A 109 0.11 -12.12 2.89
N MET A 110 1.41 -11.79 2.87
CA MET A 110 2.01 -10.66 3.57
C MET A 110 2.81 -9.79 2.59
N ILE A 111 2.29 -8.62 2.26
CA ILE A 111 2.97 -7.66 1.37
C ILE A 111 3.55 -6.54 2.21
N VAL A 112 4.88 -6.53 2.32
CA VAL A 112 5.63 -5.52 3.08
C VAL A 112 5.85 -4.27 2.22
N MET A 113 5.70 -3.11 2.84
CA MET A 113 5.83 -1.80 2.21
C MET A 113 6.85 -0.96 2.99
N ASP A 114 7.65 -0.18 2.26
CA ASP A 114 8.65 0.73 2.81
C ASP A 114 8.16 2.19 2.77
N GLU A 115 8.96 3.11 3.29
CA GLU A 115 8.66 4.55 3.35
C GLU A 115 8.38 5.21 1.99
N ASP A 116 8.80 4.59 0.87
CA ASP A 116 8.57 5.10 -0.49
C ASP A 116 7.23 4.64 -1.08
N ASN A 117 6.45 3.80 -0.39
CA ASN A 117 5.13 3.37 -0.85
C ASN A 117 4.05 4.43 -0.54
N CYS A 118 3.22 4.78 -1.54
CA CYS A 118 2.06 5.65 -1.33
C CYS A 118 0.86 4.83 -0.81
N MET A 119 0.38 5.09 0.40
CA MET A 119 -0.69 4.27 0.99
C MET A 119 -2.05 4.50 0.32
N VAL A 120 -2.26 5.69 -0.24
CA VAL A 120 -3.45 6.02 -1.04
C VAL A 120 -3.48 5.20 -2.34
N ASP A 121 -2.34 5.08 -3.02
CA ASP A 121 -2.23 4.30 -4.25
C ASP A 121 -2.27 2.79 -4.00
N ILE A 122 -1.72 2.34 -2.87
CA ILE A 122 -1.86 0.95 -2.41
C ILE A 122 -3.32 0.58 -2.20
N ALA A 123 -4.11 1.44 -1.54
CA ALA A 123 -5.54 1.23 -1.37
C ALA A 123 -6.27 1.18 -2.73
N ARG A 124 -5.90 2.08 -3.67
CA ARG A 124 -6.44 2.09 -5.03
C ARG A 124 -6.14 0.78 -5.76
N PHE A 125 -4.88 0.34 -5.76
CA PHE A 125 -4.41 -0.87 -6.44
C PHE A 125 -5.13 -2.14 -5.94
N PHE A 126 -5.23 -2.30 -4.62
CA PHE A 126 -5.91 -3.48 -4.07
C PHE A 126 -7.42 -3.44 -4.30
N LEU A 127 -8.03 -2.26 -4.21
CA LEU A 127 -9.45 -2.12 -4.52
C LEU A 127 -9.73 -2.40 -5.99
N GLU A 128 -8.89 -1.93 -6.92
CA GLU A 128 -8.95 -2.22 -8.36
C GLU A 128 -8.97 -3.73 -8.61
N PHE A 129 -8.03 -4.47 -7.99
CA PHE A 129 -8.04 -5.93 -8.05
C PHE A 129 -9.37 -6.54 -7.56
N THR A 130 -9.91 -6.08 -6.42
CA THR A 130 -11.18 -6.63 -5.91
C THR A 130 -12.39 -6.27 -6.77
N VAL A 131 -12.35 -5.13 -7.47
CA VAL A 131 -13.38 -4.71 -8.42
C VAL A 131 -13.39 -5.63 -9.63
N ASP A 132 -12.21 -5.98 -10.15
CA ASP A 132 -12.04 -6.88 -11.30
C ASP A 132 -12.44 -8.31 -10.96
N GLU A 133 -12.11 -8.78 -9.76
CA GLU A 133 -12.44 -10.13 -9.28
C GLU A 133 -13.87 -10.26 -8.71
N SER A 134 -14.63 -9.17 -8.67
CA SER A 134 -16.01 -9.21 -8.17
C SER A 134 -16.93 -9.95 -9.16
N CYS A 135 -17.64 -10.96 -8.68
CA CYS A 135 -18.64 -11.69 -9.48
C CYS A 135 -19.88 -10.85 -9.85
N GLY A 136 -20.03 -9.65 -9.27
CA GLY A 136 -21.08 -8.69 -9.62
C GLY A 136 -22.50 -9.01 -9.11
N LYS A 137 -22.67 -10.01 -8.23
CA LYS A 137 -24.00 -10.49 -7.81
C LYS A 137 -24.78 -9.50 -6.94
N CYS A 138 -24.15 -8.94 -5.90
CA CYS A 138 -24.80 -8.00 -5.00
C CYS A 138 -24.47 -6.54 -5.36
N THR A 139 -25.49 -5.68 -5.39
CA THR A 139 -25.34 -4.25 -5.76
C THR A 139 -24.32 -3.51 -4.91
N PRO A 140 -24.26 -3.67 -3.56
CA PRO A 140 -23.28 -2.97 -2.74
C PRO A 140 -21.84 -3.26 -3.16
N CYS A 141 -21.49 -4.53 -3.34
CA CYS A 141 -20.17 -4.90 -3.86
C CYS A 141 -19.96 -4.38 -5.29
N ARG A 142 -20.86 -4.70 -6.23
CA ARG A 142 -20.66 -4.41 -7.67
C ARG A 142 -20.52 -2.92 -7.97
N ILE A 143 -21.34 -2.08 -7.34
CA ILE A 143 -21.43 -0.64 -7.61
C ILE A 143 -20.63 0.16 -6.59
N GLY A 144 -20.71 -0.20 -5.32
CA GLY A 144 -20.03 0.51 -4.25
C GLY A 144 -18.51 0.46 -4.38
N THR A 145 -17.92 -0.72 -4.63
CA THR A 145 -16.46 -0.83 -4.83
C THR A 145 -15.97 -0.05 -6.05
N LYS A 146 -16.73 -0.03 -7.15
CA LYS A 146 -16.43 0.79 -8.33
C LYS A 146 -16.47 2.29 -8.04
N ARG A 147 -17.45 2.73 -7.25
CA ARG A 147 -17.56 4.13 -6.83
C ARG A 147 -16.40 4.52 -5.90
N MET A 148 -16.05 3.66 -4.95
CA MET A 148 -14.86 3.84 -4.11
C MET A 148 -13.58 3.94 -4.94
N LEU A 149 -13.41 3.08 -5.95
CA LEU A 149 -12.26 3.13 -6.85
C LEU A 149 -12.19 4.44 -7.63
N THR A 150 -13.34 4.90 -8.17
CA THR A 150 -13.42 6.19 -8.88
C THR A 150 -12.99 7.35 -7.97
N ILE A 151 -13.36 7.32 -6.69
CA ILE A 151 -12.94 8.33 -5.71
C ILE A 151 -11.42 8.27 -5.48
N LEU A 152 -10.84 7.08 -5.30
CA LEU A 152 -9.39 6.91 -5.14
C LEU A 152 -8.61 7.35 -6.39
N GLU A 153 -9.11 7.07 -7.59
CA GLU A 153 -8.54 7.57 -8.85
C GLU A 153 -8.61 9.10 -8.93
N LYS A 154 -9.71 9.70 -8.48
CA LYS A 154 -9.86 11.16 -8.38
C LYS A 154 -8.83 11.75 -7.41
N ILE A 155 -8.61 11.12 -6.25
CA ILE A 155 -7.62 11.56 -5.25
C ILE A 155 -6.19 11.42 -5.80
N THR A 156 -5.82 10.25 -6.33
CA THR A 156 -4.47 9.98 -6.85
C THR A 156 -4.14 10.75 -8.13
N SER A 157 -5.16 11.25 -8.85
CA SER A 157 -5.00 12.18 -9.98
C SER A 157 -4.97 13.66 -9.59
N GLY A 158 -5.05 13.98 -8.29
CA GLY A 158 -5.03 15.36 -7.76
C GLY A 158 -6.33 16.13 -7.90
N LYS A 159 -7.42 15.47 -8.26
CA LYS A 159 -8.75 16.07 -8.40
C LYS A 159 -9.63 15.89 -7.17
N GLY A 160 -9.16 15.15 -6.15
CA GLY A 160 -9.91 14.88 -4.93
C GLY A 160 -10.16 16.11 -4.06
N THR A 161 -11.23 16.10 -3.29
CA THR A 161 -11.63 17.09 -2.28
C THR A 161 -11.73 16.44 -0.89
N LEU A 162 -11.84 17.24 0.18
CA LEU A 162 -12.00 16.69 1.53
C LEU A 162 -13.33 15.94 1.66
N GLU A 163 -14.37 16.40 0.96
CA GLU A 163 -15.68 15.73 0.91
C GLU A 163 -15.57 14.33 0.29
N ASP A 164 -14.67 14.15 -0.69
CA ASP A 164 -14.43 12.83 -1.28
C ASP A 164 -13.88 11.84 -0.24
N LEU A 165 -13.11 12.30 0.77
CA LEU A 165 -12.61 11.41 1.84
C LEU A 165 -13.75 10.94 2.74
N ASP A 166 -14.66 11.84 3.09
CA ASP A 166 -15.82 11.51 3.91
C ASP A 166 -16.82 10.62 3.14
N GLU A 167 -17.05 10.89 1.85
CA GLU A 167 -17.84 10.03 0.96
C GLU A 167 -17.21 8.64 0.86
N LEU A 168 -15.89 8.57 0.66
CA LEU A 168 -15.15 7.31 0.56
C LEU A 168 -15.29 6.46 1.83
N GLU A 169 -15.11 7.07 3.01
CA GLU A 169 -15.21 6.40 4.30
C GLU A 169 -16.64 5.89 4.58
N SER A 170 -17.64 6.73 4.34
CA SER A 170 -19.06 6.37 4.50
C SER A 170 -19.48 5.23 3.56
N LEU A 171 -19.06 5.31 2.30
CA LEU A 171 -19.34 4.29 1.30
C LEU A 171 -18.62 2.97 1.62
N ALA A 172 -17.36 3.02 2.07
CA ALA A 172 -16.59 1.86 2.46
C ALA A 172 -17.28 1.05 3.57
N ASN A 173 -17.78 1.73 4.60
CA ASN A 173 -18.57 1.09 5.67
C ASN A 173 -19.89 0.50 5.14
N SER A 174 -20.60 1.25 4.30
CA SER A 174 -21.86 0.78 3.69
C SER A 174 -21.66 -0.50 2.87
N VAL A 175 -20.59 -0.58 2.06
CA VAL A 175 -20.25 -1.76 1.26
C VAL A 175 -19.91 -2.95 2.15
N LYS A 176 -19.13 -2.71 3.20
CA LYS A 176 -18.73 -3.74 4.17
C LYS A 176 -19.93 -4.38 4.84
N ASP A 177 -20.90 -3.58 5.29
CA ASP A 177 -22.04 -4.08 6.08
C ASP A 177 -23.16 -4.69 5.23
N SER A 178 -23.28 -4.30 3.95
CA SER A 178 -24.40 -4.72 3.08
C SER A 178 -24.04 -5.73 1.99
N SER A 179 -22.76 -6.10 1.88
CA SER A 179 -22.31 -7.09 0.89
C SER A 179 -22.63 -8.54 1.28
N LEU A 180 -22.94 -9.35 0.27
CA LEU A 180 -23.46 -10.72 0.46
C LEU A 180 -22.40 -11.72 0.91
N CYS A 181 -21.15 -11.60 0.43
CA CYS A 181 -20.09 -12.57 0.68
C CYS A 181 -18.83 -11.90 1.23
N GLY A 182 -17.90 -12.71 1.74
CA GLY A 182 -16.67 -12.25 2.36
C GLY A 182 -15.83 -11.34 1.46
N LEU A 183 -15.82 -11.53 0.13
CA LEU A 183 -15.10 -10.63 -0.78
C LEU A 183 -15.67 -9.21 -0.70
N GLY A 184 -16.99 -9.04 -0.86
CA GLY A 184 -17.60 -7.71 -0.78
C GLY A 184 -17.51 -7.08 0.61
N GLN A 185 -17.59 -7.89 1.66
CA GLN A 185 -17.45 -7.43 3.04
C GLN A 185 -16.03 -6.96 3.37
N THR A 186 -15.01 -7.55 2.74
CA THR A 186 -13.60 -7.25 3.03
C THR A 186 -12.93 -6.36 1.99
N ALA A 187 -13.49 -6.21 0.80
CA ALA A 187 -12.97 -5.30 -0.24
C ALA A 187 -12.73 -3.86 0.25
N PRO A 188 -13.52 -3.30 1.19
CA PRO A 188 -13.24 -1.97 1.75
C PRO A 188 -12.08 -1.90 2.76
N ASN A 189 -11.57 -3.04 3.26
CA ASN A 189 -10.58 -3.04 4.34
C ASN A 189 -9.27 -2.32 3.99
N PRO A 190 -8.67 -2.46 2.79
CA PRO A 190 -7.49 -1.66 2.44
C PRO A 190 -7.75 -0.17 2.59
N VAL A 191 -8.91 0.31 2.12
CA VAL A 191 -9.32 1.72 2.19
C VAL A 191 -9.53 2.19 3.62
N LEU A 192 -10.28 1.44 4.42
CA LEU A 192 -10.56 1.80 5.81
C LEU A 192 -9.28 1.79 6.65
N ALA A 193 -8.41 0.79 6.45
CA ALA A 193 -7.16 0.69 7.19
C ALA A 193 -6.18 1.82 6.84
N THR A 194 -6.08 2.20 5.56
CA THR A 194 -5.20 3.30 5.14
C THR A 194 -5.76 4.66 5.51
N LEU A 195 -7.08 4.88 5.44
CA LEU A 195 -7.71 6.11 5.94
C LEU A 195 -7.48 6.29 7.44
N LYS A 196 -7.54 5.20 8.23
CA LYS A 196 -7.31 5.25 9.68
C LYS A 196 -5.85 5.55 10.02
N ASN A 197 -4.91 4.89 9.36
CA ASN A 197 -3.49 4.92 9.76
C ASN A 197 -2.65 5.96 9.00
N PHE A 198 -3.10 6.41 7.84
CA PHE A 198 -2.35 7.29 6.93
C PHE A 198 -3.22 8.45 6.42
N ARG A 199 -4.14 8.96 7.25
CA ARG A 199 -5.05 10.06 6.86
C ARG A 199 -4.31 11.30 6.38
N ASP A 200 -3.14 11.55 6.96
CA ASP A 200 -2.22 12.62 6.56
C ASP A 200 -1.80 12.51 5.09
N GLU A 201 -1.53 11.30 4.59
CA GLU A 201 -1.24 11.10 3.16
C GLU A 201 -2.45 11.43 2.27
N TYR A 202 -3.65 11.03 2.68
CA TYR A 202 -4.88 11.39 1.95
C TYR A 202 -5.09 12.90 1.92
N VAL A 203 -4.88 13.58 3.05
CA VAL A 203 -4.99 15.04 3.14
C VAL A 203 -3.94 15.71 2.25
N ALA A 204 -2.70 15.23 2.22
CA ALA A 204 -1.67 15.76 1.32
C ALA A 204 -2.03 15.63 -0.17
N HIS A 205 -2.69 14.53 -0.57
CA HIS A 205 -3.16 14.33 -1.95
C HIS A 205 -4.28 15.30 -2.31
N VAL A 206 -5.16 15.59 -1.34
CA VAL A 206 -6.39 16.36 -1.55
C VAL A 206 -6.17 17.87 -1.40
N VAL A 207 -5.43 18.30 -0.38
CA VAL A 207 -5.21 19.70 -0.02
C VAL A 207 -3.95 20.22 -0.70
N ASP A 208 -2.80 19.59 -0.43
CA ASP A 208 -1.51 20.07 -0.95
C ASP A 208 -1.28 19.70 -2.41
N LYS A 209 -2.10 18.80 -2.96
CA LYS A 209 -1.96 18.23 -4.31
C LYS A 209 -0.57 17.62 -4.51
N LYS A 210 -0.06 16.94 -3.49
CA LYS A 210 1.25 16.27 -3.48
C LYS A 210 1.13 14.83 -3.01
N CYS A 211 2.05 14.00 -3.48
CA CYS A 211 2.20 12.62 -3.02
C CYS A 211 3.49 12.53 -2.19
N PRO A 212 3.42 12.40 -0.85
CA PRO A 212 4.62 12.36 -0.01
C PRO A 212 5.61 11.25 -0.40
N ALA A 213 5.08 10.11 -0.86
CA ALA A 213 5.84 8.96 -1.36
C ALA A 213 6.32 9.10 -2.82
N LYS A 214 5.95 10.18 -3.52
CA LYS A 214 6.39 10.52 -4.88
C LYS A 214 6.07 9.45 -5.94
N GLN A 215 5.03 8.65 -5.72
CA GLN A 215 4.59 7.59 -6.63
C GLN A 215 3.50 8.05 -7.60
N CYS A 216 2.53 8.85 -7.14
CA CYS A 216 1.43 9.32 -7.97
C CYS A 216 1.90 10.38 -8.96
N LYS A 217 2.15 9.98 -10.22
CA LYS A 217 2.70 10.85 -11.28
C LYS A 217 1.95 12.18 -11.44
N ALA A 218 0.62 12.15 -11.33
CA ALA A 218 -0.23 13.33 -11.47
C ALA A 218 -0.01 14.38 -10.36
N LEU A 219 0.56 13.97 -9.22
CA LEU A 219 0.80 14.83 -8.05
C LEU A 219 2.25 15.30 -7.93
N LEU A 220 3.13 14.85 -8.83
CA LEU A 220 4.52 15.29 -8.85
C LEU A 220 4.62 16.73 -9.35
N THR A 221 5.54 17.50 -8.78
CA THR A 221 6.06 18.73 -9.34
C THR A 221 7.58 18.62 -9.40
N TYR A 222 8.13 19.33 -10.39
CA TYR A 222 9.57 19.44 -10.56
C TYR A 222 9.93 20.90 -10.44
N GLU A 223 10.85 21.21 -9.54
CA GLU A 223 11.31 22.58 -9.29
C GLU A 223 12.82 22.64 -9.45
N ILE A 224 13.32 23.79 -9.89
CA ILE A 224 14.76 23.99 -10.09
C ILE A 224 15.27 24.86 -8.94
N ASP A 225 16.17 24.29 -8.16
CA ASP A 225 16.92 25.02 -7.15
C ASP A 225 17.86 26.01 -7.85
N LYS A 226 17.63 27.30 -7.57
CA LYS A 226 18.37 28.40 -8.20
C LYS A 226 19.83 28.44 -7.76
N GLU A 227 20.15 27.97 -6.56
CA GLU A 227 21.50 27.98 -6.02
C GLU A 227 22.36 26.86 -6.63
N LYS A 228 21.75 25.69 -6.86
CA LYS A 228 22.44 24.54 -7.49
C LYS A 228 22.49 24.63 -9.02
N CYS A 229 21.60 25.40 -9.64
CA CYS A 229 21.48 25.44 -11.10
C CYS A 229 22.58 26.28 -11.77
N THR A 230 23.44 25.64 -12.55
CA THR A 230 24.52 26.29 -13.30
C THR A 230 24.10 26.89 -14.65
N GLY A 231 22.82 26.76 -15.03
CA GLY A 231 22.31 27.29 -16.29
C GLY A 231 22.82 26.57 -17.54
N CYS A 232 23.08 25.26 -17.46
CA CYS A 232 23.64 24.46 -18.56
C CYS A 232 22.65 24.16 -19.71
N THR A 233 21.37 24.53 -19.57
CA THR A 233 20.27 24.36 -20.55
C THR A 233 19.84 22.93 -20.89
N LEU A 234 20.48 21.92 -20.29
CA LEU A 234 20.21 20.51 -20.63
C LEU A 234 18.77 20.10 -20.28
N CYS A 235 18.23 20.56 -19.15
CA CYS A 235 16.84 20.31 -18.77
C CYS A 235 15.86 20.88 -19.81
N ALA A 236 16.06 22.11 -20.27
CA ALA A 236 15.19 22.77 -21.24
C ALA A 236 15.23 22.09 -22.62
N ARG A 237 16.42 21.72 -23.10
CA ARG A 237 16.57 20.99 -24.38
C ARG A 237 15.93 19.60 -24.38
N LYS A 238 15.88 18.94 -23.21
CA LYS A 238 15.30 17.59 -23.04
C LYS A 238 13.84 17.64 -22.58
N CYS A 239 13.26 18.82 -22.43
CA CYS A 239 11.85 18.98 -22.10
C CYS A 239 11.00 18.77 -23.37
N PRO A 240 10.12 17.75 -23.40
CA PRO A 240 9.32 17.42 -24.59
C PRO A 240 8.26 18.49 -24.92
N VAL A 241 7.86 19.29 -23.94
CA VAL A 241 6.84 20.35 -24.07
C VAL A 241 7.42 21.75 -23.93
N HIS A 242 8.75 21.87 -23.94
CA HIS A 242 9.48 23.15 -23.86
C HIS A 242 9.01 24.10 -22.74
N CYS A 243 8.58 23.59 -21.59
CA CYS A 243 8.06 24.38 -20.47
C CYS A 243 9.14 24.92 -19.53
N ILE A 244 10.43 24.84 -19.88
CA ILE A 244 11.52 25.27 -19.02
C ILE A 244 12.17 26.51 -19.63
N GLU A 245 12.04 27.62 -18.94
CA GLU A 245 12.57 28.92 -19.34
C GLU A 245 13.89 29.21 -18.62
N GLY A 246 14.81 29.88 -19.31
CA GLY A 246 16.11 30.21 -18.76
C GLY A 246 17.13 30.50 -19.86
N THR A 247 18.17 31.26 -19.51
CA THR A 247 19.28 31.57 -20.42
C THR A 247 20.56 30.90 -19.95
N VAL A 248 21.54 30.80 -20.85
CA VAL A 248 22.84 30.19 -20.56
C VAL A 248 23.50 30.92 -19.37
N LYS A 249 24.04 30.16 -18.41
CA LYS A 249 24.62 30.64 -17.14
C LYS A 249 23.63 31.27 -16.15
N ASN A 250 22.32 31.23 -16.41
CA ASN A 250 21.31 31.68 -15.47
C ASN A 250 20.43 30.51 -14.98
N PRO A 251 19.91 30.58 -13.74
CA PRO A 251 18.95 29.59 -13.23
C PRO A 251 17.72 29.48 -14.13
N HIS A 252 17.28 28.25 -14.34
CA HIS A 252 16.10 27.94 -15.15
C HIS A 252 14.86 27.82 -14.26
N VAL A 253 13.68 28.05 -14.83
CA VAL A 253 12.38 27.97 -14.15
C VAL A 253 11.46 27.07 -14.97
N ILE A 254 10.74 26.17 -14.29
CA ILE A 254 9.78 25.26 -14.92
C ILE A 254 8.39 25.90 -14.81
N ASN A 255 7.75 26.15 -15.94
CA ASN A 255 6.34 26.51 -16.00
C ASN A 255 5.50 25.27 -15.66
N GLN A 256 4.84 25.30 -14.50
CA GLN A 256 4.07 24.16 -13.97
C GLN A 256 2.77 23.91 -14.75
N GLU A 257 2.18 24.94 -15.36
CA GLU A 257 0.93 24.80 -16.13
C GLU A 257 1.14 24.00 -17.41
N LEU A 258 2.32 24.16 -18.04
CA LEU A 258 2.69 23.44 -19.26
C LEU A 258 3.39 22.10 -18.96
N CYS A 259 3.81 21.86 -17.73
CA CYS A 259 4.60 20.69 -17.36
C CYS A 259 3.77 19.40 -17.37
N ILE A 260 4.11 18.47 -18.26
CA ILE A 260 3.48 17.13 -18.31
C ILE A 260 4.08 16.12 -17.30
N LYS A 261 4.89 16.59 -16.35
CA LYS A 261 5.46 15.78 -15.25
C LYS A 261 6.23 14.53 -15.72
N CYS A 262 6.93 14.65 -16.85
CA CYS A 262 7.65 13.52 -17.46
C CYS A 262 8.92 13.10 -16.70
N GLY A 263 9.50 13.97 -15.87
CA GLY A 263 10.71 13.69 -15.09
C GLY A 263 12.02 13.73 -15.89
N ASN A 264 11.99 14.05 -17.19
CA ASN A 264 13.21 14.15 -18.00
C ASN A 264 14.19 15.17 -17.41
N CYS A 265 13.72 16.35 -17.00
CA CYS A 265 14.55 17.37 -16.37
C CYS A 265 15.30 16.86 -15.14
N TYR A 266 14.62 16.08 -14.29
CA TYR A 266 15.20 15.46 -13.09
C TYR A 266 16.29 14.44 -13.47
N SER A 267 15.99 13.52 -14.39
CA SER A 267 16.92 12.46 -14.79
C SER A 267 18.20 12.97 -15.48
N VAL A 268 18.12 14.07 -16.23
CA VAL A 268 19.27 14.61 -16.98
C VAL A 268 20.10 15.62 -16.17
N CYS A 269 19.63 16.05 -15.01
CA CYS A 269 20.31 17.06 -14.21
C CYS A 269 21.54 16.45 -13.51
N ARG A 270 22.74 16.77 -14.02
CA ARG A 270 24.01 16.30 -13.44
C ARG A 270 24.40 17.00 -12.14
N PHE A 271 23.76 18.12 -11.81
CA PHE A 271 24.08 18.95 -10.66
C PHE A 271 23.12 18.74 -9.48
N GLY A 272 22.13 17.83 -9.62
CA GLY A 272 21.10 17.63 -8.59
C GLY A 272 20.25 18.88 -8.33
N ALA A 273 20.21 19.82 -9.28
CA ALA A 273 19.50 21.09 -9.15
C ALA A 273 17.99 20.99 -9.43
N VAL A 274 17.49 19.83 -9.87
CA VAL A 274 16.05 19.62 -10.07
C VAL A 274 15.56 18.80 -8.90
N GLU A 275 14.63 19.36 -8.14
CA GLU A 275 13.98 18.71 -7.02
C GLU A 275 12.65 18.11 -7.46
N LYS A 276 12.36 16.92 -6.94
CA LYS A 276 11.11 16.19 -7.15
C LYS A 276 10.39 16.17 -5.80
N ASN A 277 9.19 16.72 -5.76
CA ASN A 277 8.35 16.62 -4.56
C ASN A 277 7.60 15.29 -4.48
#